data_AF-A0A259TKH1-F1
#
_entry.id   AF-A0A259TKH1-F1
#
_cell.length_a   1.000
_cell.length_b   1.000
_cell.length_c   1.000
_cell.angle_alpha   90.00
_cell.angle_beta   90.00
_cell.angle_gamma   90.00
#
_symmetry.space_group_name_H-M   'P 1'
#
loop_
_entity.id
_entity.type
_entity.pdbx_description
1 polymer ?
#
loop_
_entity_poly.entity_id
_entity_poly.type
_entity_poly.pdbx_seq_one_letter_code
_entity_poly.pdbx_strand_id
1 'polypeptide(L)' 'MNPLFKKVIKILKAHDIEFTVEGSTILTALCSIEIGMNEVKVNDKPVNIDGLWITIAAIEGR' A
#
# COMPACT_ATOMS: atom_id res chain seq x y z
N MET A 1 16.21 2.23 5.40
CA MET A 1 14.82 2.52 4.96
C MET A 1 14.51 1.63 3.77
N ASN A 2 13.53 0.73 3.88
CA ASN A 2 13.28 -0.32 2.88
C ASN A 2 12.87 0.29 1.51
N PRO A 3 13.49 -0.11 0.38
CA PRO A 3 13.18 0.47 -0.93
C PRO A 3 11.73 0.24 -1.36
N LEU A 4 11.13 -0.89 -0.98
CA LEU A 4 9.70 -1.18 -1.18
C LEU A 4 8.81 -0.18 -0.46
N PHE A 5 9.11 0.12 0.80
CA PHE A 5 8.34 1.06 1.61
C PHE A 5 8.27 2.45 0.98
N LYS A 6 9.41 2.94 0.47
CA LYS A 6 9.46 4.20 -0.28
C LYS A 6 8.62 4.16 -1.56
N LYS A 7 8.61 3.03 -2.28
CA LYS A 7 7.79 2.87 -3.50
C LYS A 7 6.30 2.93 -3.17
N VAL A 8 5.85 2.19 -2.16
CA VAL A 8 4.43 2.18 -1.75
C VAL A 8 3.98 3.59 -1.38
N ILE A 9 4.72 4.28 -0.52
CA ILE A 9 4.39 5.66 -0.13
C ILE A 9 4.35 6.59 -1.36
N LYS A 10 5.30 6.42 -2.30
CA LYS A 10 5.32 7.24 -3.51
C LYS A 10 4.06 7.02 -4.37
N ILE A 11 3.59 5.79 -4.49
CA ILE A 11 2.34 5.46 -5.21
C ILE A 11 1.16 6.14 -4.50
N LEU A 12 1.01 5.93 -3.18
CA LEU A 12 -0.10 6.51 -2.42
C LEU A 12 -0.14 8.05 -2.51
N LYS A 13 1.03 8.70 -2.41
CA LYS A 13 1.15 10.16 -2.57
C LYS A 13 0.88 10.64 -3.99
N ALA A 14 1.29 9.88 -5.02
CA ALA A 14 1.05 10.24 -6.42
C ALA A 14 -0.44 10.24 -6.78
N HIS A 15 -1.25 9.49 -6.03
CA HIS A 15 -2.70 9.37 -6.22
C HIS A 15 -3.53 10.10 -5.16
N ASP A 16 -2.90 10.98 -4.36
CA ASP A 16 -3.56 11.78 -3.32
C ASP A 16 -4.43 10.92 -2.38
N ILE A 17 -3.92 9.73 -2.00
CA ILE A 17 -4.57 8.88 -1.01
C ILE A 17 -4.13 9.33 0.38
N GLU A 18 -5.11 9.55 1.26
CA GLU A 18 -4.86 9.72 2.69
C GLU A 18 -4.45 8.38 3.31
N PHE A 19 -3.33 8.39 4.02
CA PHE A 19 -2.82 7.21 4.70
C PHE A 19 -2.13 7.55 6.02
N THR A 20 -2.20 6.59 6.94
CA THR A 20 -1.52 6.62 8.24
C THR A 20 -0.49 5.49 8.27
N VAL A 21 0.69 5.76 8.81
CA VAL A 21 1.74 4.75 8.92
C VAL A 21 1.83 4.26 10.36
N GLU A 22 1.62 2.95 10.56
CA GLU A 22 1.78 2.26 11.85
C GLU A 22 2.88 1.20 11.72
N GLY A 23 4.12 1.58 12.07
CA GLY A 23 5.28 0.71 11.97
C GLY A 23 5.59 0.31 10.51
N SER A 24 5.32 -0.96 10.17
CA SER A 24 5.52 -1.52 8.83
C SER A 24 4.23 -1.58 8.00
N THR A 25 3.12 -1.11 8.56
CA THR A 25 1.80 -1.17 7.94
C THR A 25 1.33 0.24 7.61
N ILE A 26 0.71 0.41 6.44
CA ILE A 26 0.11 1.66 5.99
C ILE A 26 -1.39 1.45 5.93
N LEU A 27 -2.12 2.22 6.71
CA LEU A 27 -3.58 2.20 6.77
C LEU A 27 -4.13 3.30 5.86
N THR A 28 -5.06 2.96 5.00
CA THR A 28 -5.85 3.90 4.18
C THR A 28 -7.30 3.90 4.69
N ALA A 29 -8.22 4.56 3.98
CA ALA A 29 -9.62 4.63 4.39
C ALA A 29 -10.31 3.26 4.41
N LEU A 30 -10.05 2.40 3.42
CA LEU A 30 -10.74 1.11 3.25
C LEU A 30 -9.78 -0.09 3.14
N CYS A 31 -8.46 0.11 3.17
CA CYS A 31 -7.51 -1.00 3.19
C CYS A 31 -6.27 -0.79 4.07
N SER A 32 -5.66 -1.90 4.48
CA SER A 32 -4.35 -1.93 5.16
C SER A 32 -3.29 -2.50 4.22
N ILE A 33 -2.10 -1.92 4.23
CA ILE A 33 -0.98 -2.28 3.36
C ILE A 33 0.21 -2.66 4.24
N GLU A 34 0.44 -3.96 4.44
CA GLU A 34 1.57 -4.45 5.22
C GLU A 34 2.80 -4.63 4.31
N ILE A 35 3.93 -4.06 4.71
CA ILE A 35 5.16 -4.06 3.91
C ILE A 35 6.21 -4.90 4.63
N GLY A 36 6.39 -6.12 4.14
CA GLY A 36 7.39 -7.06 4.61
C GLY A 36 8.77 -6.80 4.01
N MET A 37 9.68 -7.76 4.20
CA MET A 37 11.05 -7.69 3.67
C MET A 37 11.09 -7.76 2.14
N ASN A 38 10.28 -8.64 1.53
CA ASN A 38 10.21 -8.88 0.09
C ASN A 38 8.77 -8.96 -0.46
N GLU A 39 7.77 -8.72 0.38
CA GLU A 39 6.36 -8.84 0.01
C GLU A 39 5.58 -7.61 0.47
N VAL A 40 4.50 -7.31 -0.25
CA VAL A 40 3.51 -6.33 0.14
C VAL A 40 2.17 -7.05 0.21
N LYS A 41 1.41 -6.85 1.28
CA LYS A 41 0.06 -7.37 1.42
C LYS A 41 -0.92 -6.23 1.50
N VAL A 42 -2.08 -6.39 0.88
CA VAL A 42 -3.22 -5.48 1.00
C VAL A 42 -4.38 -6.27 1.58
N ASN A 43 -4.90 -5.86 2.74
CA ASN A 43 -5.93 -6.61 3.49
C ASN A 43 -5.55 -8.10 3.64
N ASP A 44 -4.35 -8.36 4.13
CA ASP A 44 -3.75 -9.70 4.31
C ASP A 44 -3.52 -10.51 3.02
N LYS A 45 -3.82 -9.96 1.84
CA LYS A 45 -3.58 -10.62 0.55
C LYS A 45 -2.28 -10.15 -0.07
N PRO A 46 -1.34 -11.04 -0.41
CA PRO A 46 -0.11 -10.66 -1.08
C PRO A 46 -0.41 -10.06 -2.46
N VAL A 47 0.23 -8.94 -2.76
CA VAL A 47 0.08 -8.22 -4.02
C VAL A 47 1.44 -7.82 -4.58
N ASN A 48 1.51 -7.82 -5.91
CA ASN A 48 2.68 -7.33 -6.60
C ASN A 48 2.71 -5.79 -6.55
N ILE A 49 3.87 -5.20 -6.32
CA ILE A 49 4.05 -3.75 -6.23
C ILE A 49 3.58 -3.02 -7.49
N ASP A 50 3.78 -3.62 -8.67
CA ASP A 50 3.33 -3.07 -9.95
C ASP A 50 1.79 -3.04 -10.08
N GLY A 51 1.09 -3.95 -9.39
CA GLY A 51 -0.37 -4.03 -9.36
C GLY A 51 -1.01 -3.38 -8.12
N LEU A 52 -0.20 -2.82 -7.22
CA LEU A 52 -0.65 -2.35 -5.91
C LEU A 52 -1.75 -1.29 -6.04
N TRP A 53 -1.55 -0.30 -6.91
CA TRP A 53 -2.53 0.75 -7.15
C TRP A 53 -3.87 0.17 -7.61
N ILE A 54 -3.85 -0.79 -8.54
CA ILE A 54 -5.07 -1.41 -9.08
C ILE A 54 -5.84 -2.12 -7.97
N THR A 55 -5.15 -2.82 -7.07
CA THR A 55 -5.79 -3.47 -5.93
C THR A 55 -6.40 -2.46 -4.96
N ILE A 56 -5.67 -1.39 -4.63
CA ILE A 56 -6.18 -0.34 -3.73
C ILE A 56 -7.38 0.36 -4.37
N ALA A 57 -7.27 0.76 -5.65
CA ALA A 57 -8.35 1.41 -6.39
C ALA A 57 -9.61 0.53 -6.46
N ALA A 58 -9.45 -0.78 -6.68
CA ALA A 58 -10.58 -1.72 -6.66
C ALA A 58 -11.28 -1.81 -5.29
N ILE A 59 -10.56 -1.62 -4.18
CA ILE A 59 -11.13 -1.63 -2.82
C ILE A 59 -11.75 -0.28 -2.48
N GLU A 60 -11.07 0.81 -2.83
CA GLU A 60 -11.49 2.19 -2.56
C GLU A 60 -12.60 2.67 -3.52
N GLY A 61 -12.87 1.90 -4.59
CA GLY A 61 -13.88 2.23 -5.61
C GLY A 61 -13.47 3.38 -6.54
N ARG A 62 -12.18 3.47 -6.87
CA ARG A 62 -11.59 4.49 -7.76
C ARG A 62 -11.20 3.95 -9.12
#